data_AF-A0A383C3I8-F1
#
_entry.id   AF-A0A383C3I8-F1
#
_cell.length_a   1.000
_cell.length_b   1.000
_cell.length_c   1.000
_cell.angle_alpha   90.00
_cell.angle_beta   90.00
_cell.angle_gamma   90.00
#
_symmetry.space_group_name_H-M   'P 1'
#
loop_
_entity.id
_entity.type
_entity.pdbx_description
1 polymer ?
#
loop_
_entity_poly.entity_id
_entity_poly.type
_entity_poly.pdbx_seq_one_letter_code
_entity_poly.pdbx_strand_id
1 'polypeptide(L)'
;MSDTWYSFLRRQGAVFEGTSVGRFGIGASTYLDPNDTVFSPINWMGIARVSGSDAANFLQAQLTGNISDIGPEITRISGYCNPKGRLLAIFRVLREGDDFLLLSDSDILPNILQRFQMYVLRMKVHLAAETARVAIGLVGPDADHIVAKLSGSPPEMTNDVVCKQGICSIPFGE
;
A
#
# COMPACT_ATOMS: atom_id res chain seq x y z
N MET A 1 -6.02 0.76 10.36
CA MET A 1 -4.66 0.30 10.76
C MET A 1 -4.76 -0.30 12.17
N SER A 2 -3.90 -1.25 12.56
CA SER A 2 -4.06 -1.96 13.85
C SER A 2 -3.53 -1.17 15.05
N ASP A 3 -4.18 -1.29 16.21
CA ASP A 3 -3.74 -0.69 17.48
C ASP A 3 -2.35 -1.18 17.93
N THR A 4 -1.96 -2.36 17.44
CA THR A 4 -0.63 -2.95 17.68
C THR A 4 0.47 -2.13 17.02
N TRP A 5 0.25 -1.60 15.82
CA TRP A 5 1.24 -0.79 15.10
C TRP A 5 1.47 0.57 15.79
N TYR A 6 0.40 1.27 16.15
CA TYR A 6 0.51 2.54 16.88
C TYR A 6 1.23 2.35 18.23
N SER A 7 0.90 1.27 18.93
CA SER A 7 1.59 0.91 20.18
C SER A 7 3.07 0.62 19.97
N PHE A 8 3.42 -0.08 18.88
CA PHE A 8 4.81 -0.31 18.51
C PHE A 8 5.54 1.01 18.24
N LEU A 9 4.98 1.89 17.42
CA LEU A 9 5.57 3.19 17.09
C LEU A 9 5.80 4.05 18.33
N ARG A 10 4.83 4.11 19.26
CA ARG A 10 4.99 4.83 20.53
C ARG A 10 6.16 4.29 21.36
N ARG A 11 6.35 2.97 21.40
CA ARG A 11 7.52 2.36 22.08
C ARG A 11 8.85 2.72 21.41
N GLN A 12 8.84 2.95 20.10
CA GLN A 12 10.00 3.46 19.35
C GLN A 12 10.19 4.98 19.50
N GLY A 13 9.38 5.64 20.33
CA GLY A 13 9.49 7.08 20.58
C GLY A 13 8.74 7.96 19.59
N ALA A 14 7.78 7.42 18.83
CA ALA A 14 6.91 8.20 17.97
C ALA A 14 5.99 9.12 18.78
N VAL A 15 5.93 10.39 18.38
CA VAL A 15 5.01 11.40 18.89
C VAL A 15 3.97 11.68 17.82
N PHE A 16 2.71 11.56 18.19
CA PHE A 16 1.58 11.64 17.26
C PHE A 16 0.93 13.03 17.28
N GLU A 17 0.54 13.49 16.10
CA GLU A 17 -0.32 14.65 15.87
C GLU A 17 -1.60 14.15 15.20
N GLY A 18 -2.64 13.92 16.01
CA GLY A 18 -3.83 13.20 15.55
C GLY A 18 -3.51 11.74 15.20
N THR A 19 -3.74 11.34 13.95
CA THR A 19 -3.45 9.99 13.42
C THR A 19 -2.06 9.88 12.76
N SER A 20 -1.41 11.02 12.53
CA SER A 20 -0.09 11.07 11.88
C SER A 20 1.05 11.05 12.89
N VAL A 21 2.18 10.46 12.51
CA VAL A 21 3.42 10.59 13.28
C VAL A 21 4.03 11.95 12.94
N GLY A 22 4.12 12.83 13.92
CA GLY A 22 4.76 14.14 13.74
C GLY A 22 6.28 14.06 13.83
N ARG A 23 6.82 13.17 14.70
CA ARG A 23 8.27 13.00 14.92
C ARG A 23 8.60 11.73 15.71
N PHE A 24 9.88 11.38 15.73
CA PHE A 24 10.46 10.40 16.66
C PHE A 24 11.45 11.10 17.62
N GLY A 25 11.50 10.68 18.89
CA GLY A 25 12.51 11.13 19.86
C GLY A 25 12.16 12.44 20.59
N ILE A 26 13.18 13.15 21.08
CA ILE A 26 13.06 14.41 21.85
C ILE A 26 13.74 15.53 21.05
N GLY A 27 13.00 16.58 20.68
CA GLY A 27 13.50 17.71 19.90
C GLY A 27 12.53 18.18 18.81
N ALA A 28 12.80 19.34 18.22
CA ALA A 28 12.13 19.77 16.99
C ALA A 28 12.56 18.84 15.84
N SER A 29 11.66 18.56 14.89
CA SER A 29 12.06 17.90 13.65
C SER A 29 13.13 18.77 12.99
N THR A 30 14.36 18.28 12.95
CA THR A 30 15.41 18.91 12.15
C THR A 30 15.00 18.82 10.68
N TYR A 31 15.38 19.83 9.89
CA TYR A 31 15.33 19.68 8.45
C TYR A 31 16.13 18.43 8.08
N LEU A 32 15.57 17.60 7.22
CA LEU A 32 16.27 16.45 6.67
C LEU A 32 17.43 16.97 5.82
N ASP A 33 18.66 16.56 6.14
CA ASP A 33 19.76 16.77 5.21
C ASP A 33 19.47 15.89 3.97
N PRO A 34 19.64 16.39 2.73
CA PRO A 34 19.49 15.56 1.54
C PRO A 34 20.36 14.29 1.54
N ASN A 35 21.42 14.25 2.34
CA ASN A 35 22.28 13.08 2.51
C ASN A 35 21.82 12.12 3.62
N ASP A 36 20.78 12.47 4.39
CA ASP A 36 20.21 11.57 5.38
C ASP A 36 19.38 10.48 4.72
N THR A 37 19.51 9.26 5.22
CA THR A 37 18.56 8.18 4.91
C THR A 37 17.55 8.07 6.03
N VAL A 38 16.28 8.32 5.70
CA VAL A 38 15.19 8.39 6.65
C VAL A 38 14.07 7.43 6.30
N PHE A 39 13.39 6.96 7.33
CA PHE A 39 12.15 6.21 7.18
C PHE A 39 10.98 7.01 7.76
N SER A 40 9.79 6.78 7.21
CA SER A 40 8.55 7.39 7.69
C SER A 40 7.41 6.38 7.65
N PRO A 41 6.69 6.13 8.77
CA PRO A 41 5.47 5.33 8.75
C PRO A 41 4.39 6.01 7.87
N ILE A 42 3.88 5.30 6.88
CA ILE A 42 2.83 5.80 5.99
C ILE A 42 1.46 5.39 6.55
N ASN A 43 1.08 6.01 7.68
CA ASN A 43 -0.09 5.59 8.46
C ASN A 43 -1.45 5.87 7.78
N TRP A 44 -1.47 6.74 6.78
CA TRP A 44 -2.63 7.02 5.94
C TRP A 44 -2.83 5.99 4.83
N MET A 45 -1.89 5.07 4.62
CA MET A 45 -2.03 4.02 3.61
C MET A 45 -2.82 2.84 4.17
N GLY A 46 -4.03 2.64 3.65
CA GLY A 46 -4.82 1.43 3.82
C GLY A 46 -4.44 0.36 2.80
N ILE A 47 -4.53 -0.90 3.20
CA ILE A 47 -4.30 -2.06 2.34
C ILE A 47 -5.53 -2.95 2.41
N ALA A 48 -6.03 -3.38 1.27
CA ALA A 48 -7.05 -4.41 1.17
C ALA A 48 -6.53 -5.60 0.36
N ARG A 49 -6.94 -6.80 0.75
CA ARG A 49 -6.72 -8.03 0.01
C ARG A 49 -7.99 -8.41 -0.74
N VAL A 50 -7.81 -8.75 -2.01
CA VAL A 50 -8.85 -9.31 -2.88
C VAL A 50 -8.39 -10.68 -3.32
N SER A 51 -9.05 -11.72 -2.83
CA SER A 51 -8.67 -13.12 -3.02
C SER A 51 -9.79 -13.94 -3.64
N GLY A 52 -9.44 -15.12 -4.17
CA GLY A 52 -10.38 -16.07 -4.78
C GLY A 52 -10.26 -16.14 -6.31
N SER A 53 -10.82 -17.20 -6.89
CA SER A 53 -10.59 -17.55 -8.30
C SER A 53 -11.13 -16.52 -9.30
N ASP A 54 -12.08 -15.68 -8.88
CA ASP A 54 -12.66 -14.62 -9.72
C ASP A 54 -12.06 -13.23 -9.45
N ALA A 55 -11.03 -13.12 -8.58
CA ALA A 55 -10.48 -11.84 -8.12
C ALA A 55 -10.00 -10.94 -9.28
N ALA A 56 -9.24 -11.49 -10.23
CA ALA A 56 -8.74 -10.74 -11.38
C ALA A 56 -9.89 -10.21 -12.24
N ASN A 57 -10.86 -11.05 -12.59
CA ASN A 57 -12.03 -10.68 -13.39
C ASN A 57 -12.90 -9.63 -12.68
N PHE A 58 -13.11 -9.82 -11.37
CA PHE A 58 -13.83 -8.86 -10.54
C PHE A 58 -13.15 -7.50 -10.57
N LEU A 59 -11.86 -7.42 -10.26
CA LEU A 59 -11.10 -6.17 -10.27
C LEU A 59 -11.07 -5.55 -11.67
N GLN A 60 -10.89 -6.34 -12.72
CA GLN A 60 -10.91 -5.86 -14.10
C GLN A 60 -12.23 -5.17 -14.46
N ALA A 61 -13.36 -5.62 -13.89
CA ALA A 61 -14.67 -5.03 -14.09
C ALA A 61 -14.93 -3.78 -13.22
N GLN A 62 -14.21 -3.63 -12.11
CA GLN A 62 -14.38 -2.47 -11.21
C GLN A 62 -13.40 -1.33 -11.49
N LEU A 63 -12.19 -1.66 -11.93
CA LEU A 63 -11.06 -0.75 -11.98
C LEU A 63 -10.75 -0.31 -13.41
N THR A 64 -10.25 0.92 -13.56
CA THR A 64 -9.95 1.51 -14.89
C THR A 64 -8.71 0.92 -15.56
N GLY A 65 -7.79 0.34 -14.80
CA GLY A 65 -6.53 -0.22 -15.28
C GLY A 65 -6.68 -1.66 -15.78
N ASN A 66 -5.75 -2.10 -16.63
CA ASN A 66 -5.66 -3.51 -17.02
C ASN A 66 -5.05 -4.33 -15.85
N ILE A 67 -5.89 -5.12 -15.19
CA ILE A 67 -5.53 -5.99 -14.07
C ILE A 67 -4.93 -7.31 -14.57
N SER A 68 -5.35 -7.77 -15.76
CA SER A 68 -4.92 -9.04 -16.35
C SER A 68 -3.41 -9.12 -16.58
N ASP A 69 -2.78 -7.98 -16.80
CA ASP A 69 -1.35 -7.85 -17.06
C ASP A 69 -0.51 -7.69 -15.78
N ILE A 70 -1.12 -7.64 -14.59
CA ILE A 70 -0.39 -7.44 -13.33
C ILE A 70 0.23 -8.77 -12.91
N GLY A 71 1.48 -8.98 -13.32
CA GLY A 71 2.35 -10.06 -12.83
C GLY A 71 2.88 -9.80 -11.41
N PRO A 72 3.65 -10.75 -10.86
CA PRO A 72 4.21 -10.63 -9.50
C PRO A 72 5.31 -9.57 -9.36
N GLU A 73 5.83 -9.06 -10.48
CA GLU A 73 6.97 -8.12 -10.50
C GLU A 73 6.55 -6.68 -10.79
N ILE A 74 5.28 -6.44 -11.09
CA ILE A 74 4.78 -5.09 -11.40
C ILE A 74 3.57 -4.72 -10.55
N THR A 75 3.40 -3.42 -10.39
CA THR A 75 2.23 -2.79 -9.80
C THR A 75 1.52 -1.96 -10.87
N ARG A 76 0.24 -1.61 -10.65
CA ARG A 76 -0.54 -0.71 -11.52
C ARG A 76 -1.22 0.37 -10.71
N ILE A 77 -1.23 1.61 -11.19
CA ILE A 77 -2.15 2.63 -10.67
C ILE A 77 -3.48 2.45 -11.39
N SER A 78 -4.57 2.39 -10.64
CA SER A 78 -5.91 2.27 -11.20
C SER A 78 -6.93 3.07 -10.41
N GLY A 79 -7.87 3.70 -11.11
CA GLY A 79 -9.01 4.37 -10.52
C GLY A 79 -10.19 3.41 -10.30
N TYR A 80 -11.04 3.74 -9.33
CA TYR A 80 -12.41 3.25 -9.24
C TYR A 80 -13.37 4.42 -9.45
N CYS A 81 -14.27 4.29 -10.40
CA CYS A 81 -15.23 5.31 -10.78
C CYS A 81 -16.67 4.87 -10.47
N ASN A 82 -17.55 5.82 -10.24
CA ASN A 82 -18.99 5.54 -10.23
C ASN A 82 -19.52 5.39 -11.68
N PRO A 83 -20.78 4.94 -11.88
CA PRO A 83 -21.37 4.78 -13.21
C PRO A 83 -21.47 6.07 -14.04
N LYS A 84 -21.33 7.25 -13.42
CA LYS A 84 -21.28 8.55 -14.11
C LYS A 84 -19.85 9.00 -14.43
N GLY A 85 -18.86 8.13 -14.25
CA GLY A 85 -17.45 8.40 -14.52
C GLY A 85 -16.73 9.24 -13.45
N ARG A 86 -17.35 9.55 -12.31
CA ARG A 86 -16.67 10.28 -11.23
C ARG A 86 -15.72 9.35 -10.49
N LEU A 87 -14.45 9.74 -10.41
CA LEU A 87 -13.42 9.05 -9.63
C LEU A 87 -13.76 9.08 -8.14
N LEU A 88 -13.74 7.90 -7.51
CA LEU A 88 -14.03 7.71 -6.09
C LEU A 88 -12.79 7.29 -5.29
N ALA A 89 -11.85 6.58 -5.92
CA ALA A 89 -10.60 6.16 -5.29
C ALA A 89 -9.52 5.91 -6.34
N ILE A 90 -8.26 6.02 -5.92
CA ILE A 90 -7.08 5.59 -6.67
C ILE A 90 -6.40 4.48 -5.88
N PHE A 91 -6.01 3.42 -6.57
CA PHE A 91 -5.31 2.28 -6.02
C PHE A 91 -3.95 2.13 -6.67
N ARG A 92 -2.92 1.81 -5.87
CA ARG A 92 -1.79 1.02 -6.36
C ARG A 92 -2.16 -0.45 -6.15
N VAL A 93 -2.25 -1.20 -7.25
CA VAL A 93 -2.59 -2.61 -7.30
C VAL A 93 -1.33 -3.42 -7.51
N LEU A 94 -1.12 -4.46 -6.72
CA LEU A 94 -0.04 -5.43 -6.93
C LEU A 94 -0.57 -6.85 -6.71
N ARG A 95 0.10 -7.83 -7.32
CA ARG A 95 -0.27 -9.25 -7.21
C ARG A 95 0.60 -9.94 -6.15
N GLU A 96 -0.03 -10.74 -5.29
CA GLU A 96 0.66 -11.60 -4.32
C GLU A 96 0.10 -13.02 -4.41
N GLY A 97 0.85 -13.93 -5.03
CA GLY A 97 0.34 -15.25 -5.37
C GLY A 97 -0.84 -15.14 -6.34
N ASP A 98 -1.99 -15.69 -5.95
CA ASP A 98 -3.23 -15.59 -6.73
C ASP A 98 -4.13 -14.43 -6.30
N ASP A 99 -3.73 -13.71 -5.26
CA ASP A 99 -4.47 -12.59 -4.70
C ASP A 99 -3.94 -11.25 -5.22
N PHE A 100 -4.72 -10.20 -4.98
CA PHE A 100 -4.32 -8.82 -5.23
C PHE A 100 -4.34 -8.02 -3.93
N LEU A 101 -3.36 -7.13 -3.77
CA LEU A 101 -3.38 -6.09 -2.77
C LEU A 101 -3.73 -4.75 -3.41
N LEU A 102 -4.66 -4.04 -2.78
CA LEU A 102 -5.07 -2.69 -3.15
C LEU A 102 -4.60 -1.72 -2.08
N LEU A 103 -3.67 -0.85 -2.45
CA LEU A 103 -3.16 0.21 -1.57
C LEU A 103 -3.86 1.52 -1.92
N SER A 104 -4.45 2.18 -0.93
CA SER A 104 -5.17 3.45 -1.09
C SER A 104 -5.19 4.22 0.22
N ASP A 105 -5.82 5.38 0.23
CA ASP A 105 -6.03 6.14 1.46
C ASP A 105 -6.92 5.34 2.45
N SER A 106 -6.49 5.27 3.71
CA SER A 106 -7.12 4.47 4.75
C SER A 106 -8.52 4.92 5.13
N ASP A 107 -8.84 6.20 4.92
CA ASP A 107 -10.13 6.78 5.28
C ASP A 107 -11.19 6.47 4.21
N ILE A 108 -10.77 6.35 2.94
CA ILE A 108 -11.67 5.99 1.84
C ILE A 108 -11.85 4.48 1.68
N LEU A 109 -10.81 3.69 1.97
CA LEU A 109 -10.77 2.26 1.66
C LEU A 109 -11.96 1.46 2.24
N PRO A 110 -12.40 1.63 3.51
CA PRO A 110 -13.54 0.89 4.07
C PRO A 110 -14.84 1.13 3.28
N ASN A 111 -15.09 2.37 2.88
CA ASN A 111 -16.27 2.73 2.09
C ASN A 111 -16.22 2.12 0.70
N ILE A 112 -15.03 2.02 0.08
CA ILE A 112 -14.89 1.37 -1.21
C ILE A 112 -15.07 -0.15 -1.10
N LEU A 113 -14.53 -0.80 -0.06
CA LEU A 113 -14.76 -2.24 0.15
C LEU A 113 -16.24 -2.57 0.35
N GLN A 114 -16.98 -1.73 1.08
CA GLN A 114 -18.43 -1.89 1.21
C GLN A 114 -19.14 -1.76 -0.14
N ARG A 115 -18.68 -0.86 -1.02
CA ARG A 115 -19.22 -0.74 -2.38
C ARG A 115 -18.89 -1.95 -3.24
N PHE A 116 -17.64 -2.41 -3.20
CA PHE A 116 -17.19 -3.62 -3.89
C PHE A 116 -18.02 -4.84 -3.49
N GLN A 117 -18.41 -4.95 -2.22
CA GLN A 117 -19.25 -6.04 -1.73
C GLN A 117 -20.60 -6.16 -2.48
N MET A 118 -21.17 -5.05 -2.97
CA MET A 118 -22.41 -5.06 -3.75
C MET A 118 -22.25 -5.73 -5.12
N TYR A 119 -21.01 -5.80 -5.64
CA TYR A 119 -20.69 -6.32 -6.98
C TYR A 119 -20.15 -7.77 -6.96
N VAL A 120 -20.00 -8.39 -5.79
CA VAL A 120 -19.46 -9.76 -5.65
C VAL A 120 -20.48 -10.86 -6.06
N LEU A 121 -21.70 -10.49 -6.45
CA LEU A 121 -22.79 -11.43 -6.74
C LEU A 121 -22.34 -12.57 -7.70
N ARG A 122 -22.38 -13.81 -7.20
CA ARG A 122 -21.98 -15.05 -7.91
C ARG A 122 -20.51 -15.16 -8.32
N MET A 123 -19.64 -14.31 -7.78
CA MET A 123 -18.19 -14.42 -7.95
C MET A 123 -17.56 -15.05 -6.70
N LYS A 124 -16.59 -15.94 -6.92
CA LYS A 124 -15.72 -16.49 -5.86
C LYS A 124 -14.63 -15.48 -5.53
N VAL A 125 -15.03 -14.40 -4.84
CA VAL A 125 -14.15 -13.32 -4.39
C VAL A 125 -14.36 -13.07 -2.90
N HIS A 126 -13.27 -12.89 -2.19
CA HIS A 126 -13.24 -12.41 -0.82
C HIS A 126 -12.52 -11.06 -0.74
N LEU A 127 -13.13 -10.12 -0.04
CA LEU A 127 -12.65 -8.75 0.13
C LEU A 127 -12.39 -8.53 1.62
N ALA A 128 -11.16 -8.19 1.99
CA ALA A 128 -10.81 -7.95 3.38
C ALA A 128 -9.83 -6.78 3.51
N ALA A 129 -9.95 -6.02 4.59
CA ALA A 129 -8.88 -5.13 5.01
C ALA A 129 -7.67 -5.97 5.45
N GLU A 130 -6.48 -5.62 4.97
CA GLU A 130 -5.22 -6.29 5.30
C GLU A 130 -4.53 -5.50 6.42
N THR A 131 -4.78 -5.89 7.67
CA THR A 131 -4.33 -5.17 8.87
C THR A 131 -3.02 -5.67 9.45
N ALA A 132 -2.50 -6.80 8.95
CA ALA A 132 -1.21 -7.35 9.36
C ALA A 132 -0.03 -6.64 8.68
N ARG A 133 -0.30 -5.89 7.61
CA ARG A 133 0.71 -5.13 6.86
C ARG A 133 0.66 -3.65 7.23
N VAL A 134 1.82 -3.02 7.15
CA VAL A 134 2.01 -1.59 7.34
C VAL A 134 2.86 -1.06 6.20
N ALA A 135 2.61 0.18 5.80
CA ALA A 135 3.41 0.86 4.80
C ALA A 135 4.46 1.75 5.47
N ILE A 136 5.69 1.69 4.97
CA ILE A 136 6.82 2.48 5.44
C ILE A 136 7.47 3.09 4.20
N GLY A 137 7.69 4.40 4.21
CA GLY A 137 8.49 5.10 3.23
C GLY A 137 9.95 5.11 3.66
N LEU A 138 10.85 4.94 2.71
CA LEU A 138 12.29 5.01 2.91
C LEU A 138 12.88 5.91 1.82
N VAL A 139 13.62 6.94 2.22
CA VAL A 139 14.15 7.97 1.32
C VAL A 139 15.58 8.29 1.74
N GLY A 140 16.46 8.50 0.77
CA GLY A 140 17.85 8.93 0.99
C GLY A 140 18.87 8.01 0.31
N PRO A 141 20.17 8.35 0.38
CA PRO A 141 21.22 7.71 -0.40
C PRO A 141 21.43 6.22 -0.10
N ASP A 142 21.12 5.75 1.11
CA ASP A 142 21.24 4.33 1.49
C ASP A 142 19.93 3.55 1.35
N ALA A 143 18.85 4.15 0.84
CA ALA A 143 17.53 3.52 0.77
C ALA A 143 17.57 2.20 -0.01
N ASP A 144 18.16 2.19 -1.20
CA ASP A 144 18.27 0.99 -2.05
C ASP A 144 19.07 -0.13 -1.37
N HIS A 145 20.14 0.21 -0.65
CA HIS A 145 20.94 -0.76 0.08
C HIS A 145 20.15 -1.40 1.23
N ILE A 146 19.37 -0.61 1.96
CA ILE A 146 18.50 -1.11 3.02
C ILE A 146 17.41 -2.00 2.42
N VAL A 147 16.78 -1.60 1.31
CA VAL A 147 15.78 -2.42 0.61
C VAL A 147 16.39 -3.73 0.13
N ALA A 148 17.57 -3.70 -0.51
CA ALA A 148 18.28 -4.90 -0.94
C ALA A 148 18.52 -5.90 0.21
N LYS A 149 18.87 -5.41 1.40
CA LYS A 149 19.03 -6.25 2.59
C LYS A 149 17.72 -6.89 3.07
N LEU A 150 16.58 -6.22 2.89
CA LEU A 150 15.26 -6.65 3.37
C LEU A 150 14.53 -7.55 2.36
N SER A 151 14.48 -7.13 1.09
CA SER A 151 13.72 -7.79 0.02
C SER A 151 14.59 -8.47 -1.05
N GLY A 152 15.91 -8.32 -0.99
CA GLY A 152 16.88 -8.95 -1.89
C GLY A 152 17.42 -8.02 -2.98
N SER A 153 16.58 -7.17 -3.54
CA SER A 153 16.97 -6.13 -4.51
C SER A 153 15.99 -4.96 -4.45
N PRO A 154 16.43 -3.73 -4.73
CA PRO A 154 15.51 -2.61 -4.91
C PRO A 154 14.73 -2.78 -6.22
N PRO A 155 13.49 -2.27 -6.30
CA PRO A 155 12.80 -2.12 -7.58
C PRO A 155 13.51 -1.05 -8.44
N GLU A 156 13.63 -1.29 -9.75
CA GLU A 156 14.43 -0.43 -10.63
C GLU A 156 13.57 0.57 -11.42
N MET A 157 12.38 0.17 -11.85
CA MET A 157 11.46 1.01 -12.62
C MET A 157 10.25 1.44 -11.78
N THR A 158 9.63 2.56 -12.15
CA THR A 158 8.50 3.23 -11.48
C THR A 158 7.30 2.33 -11.14
N ASN A 159 7.13 1.21 -11.85
CA ASN A 159 6.04 0.26 -11.61
C ASN A 159 6.49 -1.07 -11.02
N ASP A 160 7.78 -1.26 -10.76
CA ASP A 160 8.27 -2.53 -10.25
C ASP A 160 7.79 -2.78 -8.81
N VAL A 161 7.74 -4.06 -8.46
CA VAL A 161 7.61 -4.52 -7.08
C VAL A 161 8.52 -5.71 -6.85
N VAL A 162 9.23 -5.68 -5.74
CA VAL A 162 10.01 -6.82 -5.26
C VAL A 162 9.41 -7.29 -3.95
N CYS A 163 8.81 -8.49 -3.95
CA CYS A 163 8.23 -9.11 -2.77
C CYS A 163 9.06 -10.31 -2.30
N LYS A 164 9.53 -10.27 -1.05
CA LYS A 164 10.28 -11.37 -0.42
C LYS A 164 10.02 -11.41 1.09
N GLN A 165 9.79 -12.62 1.62
CA GLN A 165 9.59 -12.84 3.06
C GLN A 165 8.51 -11.96 3.70
N GLY A 166 7.42 -11.67 2.96
CA GLY A 166 6.32 -10.83 3.43
C GLY A 166 6.55 -9.33 3.33
N ILE A 167 7.73 -8.88 2.86
CA ILE A 167 8.04 -7.49 2.55
C ILE A 167 7.87 -7.27 1.05
N CYS A 168 7.15 -6.23 0.66
CA CYS A 168 7.06 -5.79 -0.73
C CYS A 168 7.59 -4.36 -0.82
N SER A 169 8.63 -4.15 -1.61
CA SER A 169 9.19 -2.83 -1.92
C SER A 169 8.68 -2.35 -3.27
N ILE A 170 8.15 -1.14 -3.29
CA ILE A 170 7.71 -0.44 -4.51
C ILE A 170 8.44 0.91 -4.56
N PRO A 171 8.83 1.39 -5.75
CA PRO A 171 9.37 2.73 -5.89
C PRO A 171 8.26 3.77 -5.61
N PHE A 172 8.65 4.86 -4.97
CA PHE A 172 7.74 5.97 -4.66
C PHE A 172 7.99 7.13 -5.62
N GLY A 173 7.27 7.13 -6.75
CA GLY A 173 7.31 8.21 -7.73
C GLY A 173 8.64 8.34 -8.48
N GLU A 174 8.62 9.19 -9.50
CA GLU A 174 9.81 9.91 -10.02
C GLU A 174 9.79 11.33 -9.47
#